data_AF-A0A7J7IF99-F1
#
_entry.id   AF-A0A7J7IF99-F1
#
_cell.length_a   1.000
_cell.length_b   1.000
_cell.length_c   1.000
_cell.angle_alpha   90.00
_cell.angle_beta   90.00
_cell.angle_gamma   90.00
#
_symmetry.space_group_name_H-M   'P 1'
#
loop_
_entity.id
_entity.type
_entity.pdbx_description
1 polymer ?
#
loop_
_entity_poly.entity_id
_entity_poly.type
_entity_poly.pdbx_seq_one_letter_code
_entity_poly.pdbx_strand_id
1 'polypeptide(L)'
;MQKIDDKAESNGCALQPDQFNELMRILRSIRPAHYEAAIASLPLAPALLLTRVCLSIPKTEKGHMECSASDRELLIRTVLRLFSNRFRELVAHMGGSDGNRTRRLLSSFREATQHSVRNYRSVVGMNLAALQLMQPEAKRFIEEE
;
A
#
# COMPACT_ATOMS: atom_id res chain seq x y z
N MET A 1 7.27 2.62 39.25
CA MET A 1 7.21 2.47 37.78
C MET A 1 5.76 2.67 37.35
N GLN A 2 5.38 3.90 37.00
CA GLN A 2 4.08 4.20 36.43
C GLN A 2 4.04 3.59 35.02
N LYS A 3 3.15 2.62 34.81
CA LYS A 3 2.70 2.21 33.48
C LYS A 3 1.98 3.42 32.89
N ILE A 4 2.67 4.12 31.99
CA ILE A 4 2.03 5.14 31.17
C ILE A 4 1.04 4.38 30.28
N ASP A 5 -0.24 4.52 30.59
CA ASP A 5 -1.36 4.11 29.77
C ASP A 5 -1.11 4.58 28.32
N ASP A 6 -0.92 3.63 27.40
CA ASP A 6 -0.97 3.80 25.93
C ASP A 6 -2.40 4.18 25.44
N LYS A 7 -3.19 4.87 26.27
CA LYS A 7 -4.55 5.32 25.96
C LYS A 7 -4.61 6.75 25.39
N ALA A 8 -3.46 7.31 25.02
CA ALA A 8 -3.34 8.63 24.41
C ALA A 8 -2.86 8.61 22.95
N GLU A 9 -2.93 7.49 22.22
CA GLU A 9 -2.79 7.49 20.74
C GLU A 9 -4.09 7.89 20.00
N SER A 10 -5.08 8.40 20.73
CA SER A 10 -6.18 9.18 20.17
C SER A 10 -5.69 10.58 19.77
N ASN A 11 -5.15 10.72 18.55
CA ASN A 11 -5.35 11.90 17.69
C ASN A 11 -4.86 11.63 16.25
N GLY A 12 -5.81 11.09 15.46
CA GLY A 12 -5.98 11.36 14.03
C GLY A 12 -4.92 10.79 13.09
N CYS A 13 -5.07 9.52 12.67
CA CYS A 13 -4.87 9.12 11.26
C CYS A 13 -5.28 7.65 11.00
N ALA A 14 -6.31 7.13 11.65
CA ALA A 14 -6.99 5.96 11.11
C ALA A 14 -8.15 6.51 10.27
N LEU A 15 -8.07 6.36 8.95
CA LEU A 15 -9.22 6.68 8.09
C LEU A 15 -10.40 5.81 8.55
N GLN A 16 -11.56 6.44 8.73
CA GLN A 16 -12.79 5.67 8.85
C GLN A 16 -13.01 4.89 7.54
N PRO A 17 -13.67 3.71 7.57
CA PRO A 17 -13.90 2.91 6.36
C PRO A 17 -14.50 3.70 5.18
N ASP A 18 -15.43 4.60 5.45
CA ASP A 18 -16.05 5.45 4.42
C ASP A 18 -15.07 6.42 3.78
N GLN A 19 -14.18 7.00 4.58
CA GLN A 19 -13.14 7.91 4.10
C GLN A 19 -12.08 7.16 3.28
N PHE A 20 -11.78 5.92 3.65
CA PHE A 20 -10.93 5.02 2.88
C PHE A 20 -11.57 4.68 1.53
N ASN A 21 -12.85 4.27 1.53
CA ASN A 21 -13.57 3.95 0.30
C ASN A 21 -13.64 5.15 -0.64
N GLU A 22 -13.85 6.35 -0.10
CA GLU A 22 -13.87 7.58 -0.87
C GLU A 22 -12.49 7.92 -1.46
N LEU A 23 -11.42 7.80 -0.67
CA LEU A 23 -10.06 7.97 -1.17
C LEU A 23 -9.75 6.99 -2.31
N MET A 24 -10.06 5.71 -2.12
CA MET A 24 -9.82 4.69 -3.14
C MET A 24 -10.68 4.93 -4.39
N ARG A 25 -11.93 5.38 -4.22
CA ARG A 25 -12.79 5.79 -5.35
C ARG A 25 -12.16 6.90 -6.17
N ILE A 26 -11.61 7.92 -5.51
CA ILE A 26 -10.91 9.04 -6.16
C ILE A 26 -9.66 8.53 -6.88
N LEU A 27 -8.81 7.76 -6.21
CA LEU A 27 -7.57 7.25 -6.82
C LEU A 27 -7.86 6.34 -8.02
N ARG A 28 -8.90 5.49 -7.94
CA ARG A 28 -9.34 4.63 -9.06
C ARG A 28 -9.96 5.44 -10.21
N SER A 29 -10.52 6.61 -9.96
CA SER A 29 -11.10 7.46 -11.01
C SER A 29 -10.05 8.09 -11.93
N ILE A 30 -8.79 8.12 -11.49
CA ILE A 30 -7.68 8.66 -12.28
C ILE A 30 -7.28 7.62 -13.33
N ARG A 31 -7.37 8.00 -14.61
CA ARG A 31 -6.95 7.11 -15.71
C ARG A 31 -5.48 6.72 -15.56
N PRO A 32 -5.11 5.45 -15.83
CA PRO A 32 -3.71 5.00 -15.69
C PRO A 32 -2.69 5.88 -16.42
N ALA A 33 -3.03 6.35 -17.63
CA ALA A 33 -2.19 7.22 -18.44
C ALA A 33 -1.91 8.60 -17.81
N HIS A 34 -2.79 9.08 -16.95
CA HIS A 34 -2.66 10.40 -16.29
C HIS A 34 -2.26 10.29 -14.82
N TYR A 35 -2.12 9.07 -14.29
CA TYR A 35 -1.90 8.84 -12.87
C TYR A 35 -0.63 9.51 -12.37
N GLU A 36 0.47 9.33 -13.09
CA GLU A 36 1.76 9.91 -12.72
C GLU A 36 1.72 11.44 -12.70
N ALA A 37 1.16 12.05 -13.74
CA ALA A 37 1.02 13.49 -13.84
C ALA A 37 0.13 14.05 -12.73
N ALA A 38 -1.00 13.39 -12.44
CA ALA A 38 -1.93 13.80 -11.39
C ALA A 38 -1.25 13.82 -10.01
N ILE A 39 -0.55 12.74 -9.64
CA ILE A 39 0.17 12.67 -8.37
C ILE A 39 1.33 13.67 -8.30
N ALA A 40 2.06 13.86 -9.40
CA ALA A 40 3.15 14.84 -9.47
C ALA A 40 2.64 16.28 -9.31
N SER A 41 1.48 16.61 -9.89
CA SER A 41 0.89 17.95 -9.87
C SER A 41 0.31 18.39 -8.51
N LEU A 42 0.17 17.48 -7.55
CA LEU A 42 -0.40 17.81 -6.24
C LEU A 42 0.46 18.89 -5.54
N PRO A 43 -0.14 19.96 -4.98
CA PRO A 43 0.60 20.87 -4.12
C PRO A 43 1.24 20.12 -2.94
N LEU A 44 2.31 20.68 -2.36
CA LEU A 44 3.11 19.98 -1.36
C LEU A 44 2.28 19.52 -0.14
N ALA A 45 1.43 20.39 0.42
CA ALA A 45 0.62 20.04 1.58
C ALA A 45 -0.35 18.85 1.31
N PRO A 46 -1.16 18.85 0.23
CA PRO A 46 -1.92 17.69 -0.20
C PRO A 46 -1.08 16.43 -0.43
N ALA A 47 0.11 16.54 -1.02
CA ALA A 47 0.98 15.38 -1.26
C ALA A 47 1.50 14.76 0.07
N LEU A 48 1.88 15.60 1.03
CA LEU A 48 2.29 15.15 2.36
C LEU A 48 1.12 14.52 3.12
N LEU A 49 -0.08 15.12 3.04
CA LEU A 49 -1.29 14.57 3.64
C LEU A 49 -1.63 13.21 3.03
N LEU A 50 -1.68 13.11 1.71
CA LEU A 50 -1.94 11.86 0.99
C LEU A 50 -0.91 10.79 1.37
N THR A 51 0.37 11.16 1.49
CA THR A 51 1.41 10.24 1.93
C THR A 51 1.11 9.70 3.33
N ARG A 52 0.82 10.57 4.30
CA ARG A 52 0.51 10.14 5.69
C ARG A 52 -0.72 9.23 5.75
N VAL A 53 -1.74 9.56 4.98
CA VAL A 53 -2.97 8.79 4.88
C VAL A 53 -2.71 7.42 4.27
N CYS A 54 -2.00 7.34 3.13
CA CYS A 54 -1.66 6.06 2.52
C CYS A 54 -0.79 5.17 3.44
N LEU A 55 0.13 5.77 4.19
CA LEU A 55 0.98 5.05 5.13
C LEU A 55 0.25 4.56 6.39
N SER A 56 -0.91 5.12 6.74
CA SER A 56 -1.65 4.72 7.95
C SER A 56 -2.66 3.59 7.73
N ILE A 57 -3.06 3.35 6.48
CA ILE A 57 -4.02 2.29 6.12
C ILE A 57 -3.58 0.88 6.61
N PRO A 58 -2.29 0.50 6.57
CA PRO A 58 -1.88 -0.82 7.04
C PRO A 58 -1.94 -1.04 8.55
N LYS A 59 -2.13 0.02 9.37
CA LYS A 59 -2.13 -0.10 10.84
C LYS A 59 -3.42 -0.63 11.44
N THR A 60 -4.53 -0.60 10.71
CA THR A 60 -5.78 -1.19 11.20
C THR A 60 -5.75 -2.69 10.94
N GLU A 61 -5.92 -3.52 11.99
CA GLU A 61 -6.00 -4.99 11.89
C GLU A 61 -6.97 -5.48 10.82
N LYS A 62 -8.01 -4.67 10.52
CA LYS A 62 -8.99 -4.90 9.47
C LYS A 62 -8.59 -4.33 8.10
N GLY A 63 -8.07 -3.09 8.06
CA GLY A 63 -7.95 -2.34 6.80
C GLY A 63 -6.99 -2.92 5.76
N HIS A 64 -5.81 -3.45 6.14
CA HIS A 64 -4.92 -4.02 5.10
C HIS A 64 -5.43 -5.37 4.59
N MET A 65 -6.01 -6.19 5.46
CA MET A 65 -6.51 -7.53 5.13
C MET A 65 -7.85 -7.51 4.38
N GLU A 66 -8.66 -6.47 4.57
CA GLU A 66 -9.94 -6.27 3.85
C GLU A 66 -9.80 -5.53 2.52
N CYS A 67 -8.66 -4.87 2.26
CA CYS A 67 -8.38 -4.29 0.94
C CYS A 67 -8.29 -5.38 -0.14
N SER A 68 -8.92 -5.13 -1.29
CA SER A 68 -8.71 -5.97 -2.48
C SER A 68 -7.24 -5.93 -2.94
N ALA A 69 -6.81 -6.94 -3.71
CA ALA A 69 -5.44 -6.99 -4.24
C ALA A 69 -5.09 -5.75 -5.09
N SER A 70 -6.05 -5.28 -5.91
CA SER A 70 -5.89 -4.09 -6.74
C SER A 70 -5.77 -2.81 -5.90
N ASP A 71 -6.48 -2.72 -4.78
CA ASP A 71 -6.37 -1.57 -3.87
C ASP A 71 -5.03 -1.51 -3.17
N ARG A 72 -4.52 -2.67 -2.73
CA ARG A 72 -3.18 -2.76 -2.15
C ARG A 72 -2.13 -2.30 -3.16
N GLU A 73 -2.24 -2.78 -4.40
CA GLU A 73 -1.34 -2.35 -5.48
C GLU A 73 -1.42 -0.85 -5.73
N LEU A 74 -2.63 -0.28 -5.81
CA LEU A 74 -2.84 1.14 -6.03
C LEU A 74 -2.26 1.98 -4.89
N LEU A 75 -2.41 1.54 -3.63
CA LEU A 75 -1.80 2.20 -2.47
C LEU A 75 -0.27 2.16 -2.54
N ILE A 76 0.32 0.99 -2.81
CA ILE A 76 1.77 0.83 -2.98
C ILE A 76 2.29 1.74 -4.08
N ARG A 77 1.61 1.74 -5.24
CA ARG A 77 1.95 2.60 -6.38
C ARG A 77 1.88 4.08 -6.00
N THR A 78 0.85 4.49 -5.27
CA THR A 78 0.67 5.89 -4.83
C THR A 78 1.80 6.33 -3.93
N VAL A 79 2.11 5.54 -2.89
CA VAL A 79 3.20 5.83 -1.95
C VAL A 79 4.53 5.90 -2.68
N LEU A 80 4.84 4.92 -3.54
CA LEU A 80 6.08 4.92 -4.31
C LEU A 80 6.23 6.17 -5.18
N ARG A 81 5.14 6.63 -5.82
CA ARG A 81 5.18 7.83 -6.67
C ARG A 81 5.31 9.13 -5.88
N LEU A 82 4.65 9.22 -4.73
CA LEU A 82 4.82 10.37 -3.83
C LEU A 82 6.26 10.46 -3.34
N PHE A 83 6.86 9.32 -2.96
CA PHE A 83 8.26 9.27 -2.55
C PHE A 83 9.23 9.54 -3.69
N SER A 84 9.01 9.00 -4.90
CA SER A 84 9.91 9.24 -6.03
C SER A 84 9.94 10.70 -6.46
N ASN A 85 8.78 11.36 -6.47
CA ASN A 85 8.65 12.71 -7.01
C ASN A 85 8.99 13.80 -5.98
N ARG A 86 8.82 13.51 -4.68
CA ARG A 86 8.93 14.50 -3.59
C ARG A 86 9.82 14.01 -2.44
N PHE A 87 10.85 13.24 -2.77
CA PHE A 87 11.72 12.60 -1.79
C PHE A 87 12.32 13.61 -0.81
N ARG A 88 12.86 14.73 -1.33
CA ARG A 88 13.55 15.74 -0.50
C ARG A 88 12.60 16.38 0.49
N GLU A 89 11.41 16.74 0.06
CA GLU A 89 10.39 17.39 0.89
C GLU A 89 9.82 16.41 1.93
N LEU A 90 9.62 15.16 1.55
CA LEU A 90 9.20 14.10 2.47
C LEU A 90 10.27 13.82 3.53
N VAL A 91 11.54 13.78 3.15
CA VAL A 91 12.66 13.61 4.10
C VAL A 91 12.78 14.81 5.03
N ALA A 92 12.64 16.03 4.53
CA ALA A 92 12.62 17.23 5.35
C ALA A 92 11.46 17.19 6.37
N HIS A 93 10.26 16.77 5.94
CA HIS A 93 9.12 16.57 6.85
C HIS A 93 9.40 15.47 7.89
N MET A 94 10.08 14.39 7.49
CA MET A 94 10.55 13.35 8.41
C MET A 94 11.63 13.84 9.38
N GLY A 95 12.34 14.93 9.09
CA GLY A 95 13.28 15.57 10.02
C GLY A 95 12.60 16.43 11.10
N GLY A 96 11.34 16.82 10.91
CA GLY A 96 10.59 17.69 11.81
C GLY A 96 9.92 16.99 13.00
N SER A 97 9.10 17.74 13.74
CA SER A 97 8.37 17.28 14.94
C SER A 97 7.49 16.05 14.69
N ASP A 98 6.84 15.99 13.53
CA ASP A 98 6.00 14.86 13.10
C ASP A 98 6.80 13.70 12.47
N GLY A 99 8.12 13.84 12.39
CA GLY A 99 8.97 12.95 11.63
C GLY A 99 9.09 11.54 12.19
N ASN A 100 9.14 11.42 13.52
CA ASN A 100 9.11 10.13 14.21
C ASN A 100 7.83 9.33 13.89
N ARG A 101 6.69 10.02 13.85
CA ARG A 101 5.39 9.40 13.52
C ARG A 101 5.38 8.90 12.08
N THR A 102 5.79 9.74 11.14
CA THR A 102 5.83 9.40 9.71
C THR A 102 6.80 8.24 9.42
N ARG A 103 7.97 8.21 10.08
CA ARG A 103 8.91 7.09 9.99
C ARG A 103 8.32 5.77 10.49
N ARG A 104 7.60 5.78 11.62
CA ARG A 104 6.92 4.58 12.13
C ARG A 104 5.86 4.09 11.15
N LEU A 105 5.04 5.00 10.61
CA LEU A 105 4.04 4.66 9.58
C LEU A 105 4.69 4.05 8.33
N LEU A 106 5.81 4.62 7.88
CA LEU A 106 6.56 4.09 6.75
C LEU A 106 7.11 2.68 7.02
N SER A 107 7.64 2.43 8.22
CA SER A 107 8.12 1.08 8.58
C SER A 107 6.99 0.06 8.59
N SER A 108 5.86 0.38 9.24
CA SER A 108 4.68 -0.48 9.27
C SER A 108 4.13 -0.74 7.86
N PHE A 109 4.05 0.30 7.02
CA PHE A 109 3.62 0.16 5.63
C PHE A 109 4.56 -0.76 4.83
N ARG A 110 5.88 -0.61 5.02
CA ARG A 110 6.89 -1.45 4.37
C ARG A 110 6.75 -2.91 4.80
N GLU A 111 6.63 -3.18 6.09
CA GLU A 111 6.47 -4.54 6.63
C GLU A 111 5.20 -5.20 6.11
N ALA A 112 4.07 -4.50 6.14
CA ALA A 112 2.80 -4.99 5.62
C ALA A 112 2.86 -5.28 4.11
N THR A 113 3.46 -4.36 3.34
CA THR A 113 3.67 -4.53 1.89
C THR A 113 4.56 -5.75 1.59
N GLN A 114 5.68 -5.90 2.33
CA GLN A 114 6.58 -7.04 2.16
C GLN A 114 5.88 -8.36 2.47
N HIS A 115 5.09 -8.41 3.55
CA HIS A 115 4.31 -9.59 3.90
C HIS A 115 3.30 -9.93 2.81
N SER A 116 2.54 -8.93 2.33
CA SER A 116 1.57 -9.09 1.25
C SER A 116 2.21 -9.62 -0.04
N VAL A 117 3.31 -9.01 -0.48
CA VAL A 117 4.04 -9.43 -1.69
C VAL A 117 4.60 -10.84 -1.53
N ARG A 118 5.13 -11.21 -0.37
CA ARG A 118 5.61 -12.58 -0.10
C ARG A 118 4.48 -13.60 -0.22
N ASN A 119 3.32 -13.32 0.37
CA ASN A 119 2.16 -14.21 0.28
C ASN A 119 1.69 -14.37 -1.18
N TYR A 120 1.58 -13.27 -1.93
CA TYR A 120 1.21 -13.33 -3.35
C TYR A 120 2.22 -14.11 -4.19
N ARG A 121 3.52 -13.88 -3.98
CA ARG A 121 4.58 -14.63 -4.68
C ARG A 121 4.52 -16.12 -4.37
N SER A 122 4.24 -16.49 -3.13
CA SER A 122 4.08 -17.90 -2.73
C SER A 122 2.91 -18.55 -3.47
N VAL A 123 1.73 -17.92 -3.44
CA VAL A 123 0.52 -18.44 -4.11
C VAL A 123 0.73 -18.55 -5.63
N VAL A 124 1.22 -17.49 -6.27
CA VAL A 124 1.49 -17.50 -7.73
C VAL A 124 2.55 -18.54 -8.08
N GLY A 125 3.61 -18.67 -7.28
CA GLY A 125 4.66 -19.67 -7.48
C GLY A 125 4.14 -21.10 -7.40
N MET A 126 3.32 -21.42 -6.40
CA MET A 126 2.69 -22.74 -6.27
C MET A 126 1.76 -23.04 -7.46
N ASN A 127 0.94 -22.08 -7.87
CA ASN A 127 0.04 -22.26 -9.01
C ASN A 127 0.80 -22.44 -10.33
N LEU A 128 1.88 -21.68 -10.55
CA LEU A 128 2.75 -21.85 -11.72
C LEU A 128 3.43 -23.22 -11.73
N ALA A 129 3.92 -23.69 -10.58
CA ALA A 129 4.51 -25.02 -10.45
C ALA A 129 3.49 -26.13 -10.76
N ALA A 130 2.26 -26.00 -10.24
CA ALA A 130 1.18 -26.95 -10.54
C ALA A 130 0.84 -26.99 -12.04
N LEU A 131 0.74 -25.82 -12.69
CA LEU A 131 0.52 -25.73 -14.14
C LEU A 131 1.67 -26.37 -14.95
N GLN A 132 2.92 -26.19 -14.52
CA GLN A 132 4.08 -26.81 -15.17
C GLN A 132 4.10 -28.33 -15.03
N LEU A 133 3.57 -28.88 -13.93
CA LEU A 133 3.45 -30.33 -13.74
C LEU A 133 2.33 -30.94 -14.60
N MET A 134 1.23 -30.21 -14.81
CA MET A 134 0.12 -30.64 -15.66
C MET A 134 0.37 -30.44 -17.16
N GLN A 135 1.32 -29.57 -17.55
CA GLN A 135 1.62 -29.30 -18.97
C GLN A 135 2.07 -30.54 -19.77
N PRO A 136 2.96 -31.42 -19.27
CA PRO A 136 3.32 -32.66 -19.93
C PRO A 136 2.13 -33.61 -20.10
N GLU A 137 1.25 -33.68 -19.11
CA GLU A 137 0.05 -34.52 -19.14
C GLU A 137 -0.95 -33.98 -20.18
N ALA A 138 -1.21 -32.67 -20.17
CA ALA A 138 -2.07 -32.02 -21.16
C ALA A 138 -1.53 -32.14 -22.60
N LYS A 139 -0.21 -32.11 -22.81
CA LYS A 139 0.38 -32.34 -24.14
C LYS A 139 0.16 -33.77 -24.64
N ARG A 140 0.30 -34.77 -23.77
CA ARG A 140 0.03 -36.18 -24.14
C ARG A 140 -1.43 -36.38 -24.54
N PHE A 141 -2.37 -35.78 -23.82
CA PHE A 141 -3.79 -35.84 -24.19
C PHE A 141 -4.09 -35.21 -25.56
N ILE A 142 -3.38 -34.15 -25.95
CA ILE A 142 -3.56 -33.50 -27.26
C ILE A 142 -2.89 -34.29 -28.39
N GLU A 143 -1.78 -34.98 -28.11
CA GLU A 143 -1.05 -35.79 -29.09
C GLU A 143 -1.67 -37.20 -29.32
N GLU A 144 -2.56 -37.64 -28.41
CA GLU A 144 -3.30 -38.91 -28.50
C GLU A 144 -4.69 -38.79 -29.15
N GLU A 145 -5.17 -37.58 -29.48
CA GLU A 145 -6.36 -37.31 -30.33
C GLU A 145 -5.98 -37.04 -31.79
#